data_AF-A0A7C0WHX6-F1
#
_entry.id   AF-A0A7C0WHX6-F1
#
_cell.length_a   1.000
_cell.length_b   1.000
_cell.length_c   1.000
_cell.angle_alpha   90.00
_cell.angle_beta   90.00
_cell.angle_gamma   90.00
#
_symmetry.space_group_name_H-M   'P 1'
#
loop_
_entity.id
_entity.type
_entity.pdbx_description
1 polymer ?
#
loop_
_entity_poly.entity_id
_entity_poly.type
_entity_poly.pdbx_seq_one_letter_code
_entity_poly.pdbx_strand_id
1 'polypeptide(L)' 'MQAVVFDGKKVTQRQIDKPTPSTDEALIKVIYSGVCNTDLEIAEG' A
#
# COMPACT_ATOMS: atom_id res chain seq x y z
N MET A 1 -5.59 4.85 8.59
CA MET A 1 -4.51 5.50 7.84
C MET A 1 -4.84 5.45 6.35
N GLN A 2 -4.45 6.47 5.60
CA GLN A 2 -4.72 6.55 4.17
C GLN A 2 -3.79 5.60 3.42
N ALA A 3 -4.34 4.86 2.46
CA ALA A 3 -3.60 3.92 1.63
C ALA A 3 -4.13 3.91 0.19
N VAL A 4 -3.25 3.52 -0.74
CA VAL A 4 -3.59 3.16 -2.11
C VAL A 4 -3.76 1.64 -2.14
N VAL A 5 -4.95 1.16 -2.49
CA VAL A 5 -5.33 -0.26 -2.43
C VAL A 5 -5.73 -0.76 -3.82
N PHE A 6 -5.07 -1.82 -4.27
CA PHE A 6 -5.47 -2.60 -5.44
C PHE A 6 -6.31 -3.80 -5.00
N ASP A 7 -7.52 -3.94 -5.54
CA ASP A 7 -8.46 -5.03 -5.21
C ASP A 7 -8.46 -6.17 -6.25
N GLY A 8 -7.42 -6.26 -7.07
CA GLY A 8 -7.34 -7.19 -8.19
C GLY A 8 -8.04 -6.72 -9.47
N LYS A 9 -8.66 -5.53 -9.44
CA LYS A 9 -9.30 -4.91 -10.62
C LYS A 9 -9.02 -3.42 -10.74
N LYS A 10 -8.98 -2.70 -9.62
CA LYS A 10 -8.78 -1.25 -9.62
C LYS A 10 -7.93 -0.78 -8.45
N VAL A 11 -7.16 0.26 -8.71
CA VAL A 11 -6.43 1.02 -7.70
C VAL A 11 -7.34 2.11 -7.14
N THR A 12 -7.47 2.18 -5.82
CA THR A 12 -8.33 3.16 -5.15
C THR A 12 -7.70 3.68 -3.86
N GLN A 13 -7.92 4.96 -3.55
CA GLN A 13 -7.51 5.52 -2.26
C GLN A 13 -8.58 5.24 -1.20
N ARG A 14 -8.19 4.67 -0.06
CA ARG A 14 -9.12 4.33 1.04
C ARG A 14 -8.49 4.61 2.40
N GLN A 15 -9.33 4.75 3.43
CA GLN A 15 -8.89 4.69 4.82
C GLN A 15 -8.92 3.24 5.29
N ILE A 16 -7.82 2.77 5.88
CA ILE A 16 -7.68 1.42 6.44
C ILE A 16 -7.24 1.48 7.90
N ASP A 17 -7.37 0.40 8.65
CA ASP A 17 -6.84 0.35 10.02
C ASP A 17 -5.32 0.41 10.03
N LYS A 18 -4.76 1.05 11.08
CA LYS A 18 -3.31 1.08 11.27
C LYS A 18 -2.89 -0.30 11.79
N PRO A 19 -1.94 -1.00 11.12
CA PRO A 19 -1.54 -2.32 11.57
C PRO A 19 -0.77 -2.25 12.90
N THR A 20 -0.86 -3.32 13.68
CA THR A 20 -0.06 -3.53 14.90
C THR A 20 1.01 -4.55 14.57
N PRO A 21 2.32 -4.22 14.70
CA PRO A 21 3.38 -5.14 14.36
C PRO A 21 3.44 -6.30 15.36
N SER A 22 3.78 -7.50 14.87
CA SER A 22 4.10 -8.67 15.71
C SER A 22 5.49 -8.56 16.34
N THR A 23 5.90 -9.54 17.17
CA THR A 23 7.16 -9.52 17.94
C THR A 23 8.40 -9.23 17.09
N ASP A 24 8.42 -9.67 15.82
CA ASP A 24 9.57 -9.54 14.91
C ASP A 24 9.32 -8.57 13.74
N GLU A 25 8.35 -7.67 13.87
CA GLU A 25 8.00 -6.68 12.84
C GLU A 25 8.21 -5.26 13.35
N ALA A 26 8.45 -4.33 12.42
CA ALA A 26 8.50 -2.90 12.72
C ALA A 26 7.43 -2.16 11.93
N LEU A 27 6.70 -1.26 12.60
CA LEU A 27 5.76 -0.37 11.93
C LEU A 27 6.46 0.93 11.51
N ILE A 28 6.63 1.11 10.21
CA ILE A 28 7.32 2.28 9.65
C ILE A 28 6.32 3.38 9.28
N LYS A 29 6.61 4.61 9.68
CA LYS A 29 5.93 5.80 9.17
C LYS A 29 6.54 6.20 7.84
N VAL A 30 5.88 5.81 6.74
CA VAL A 30 6.31 6.19 5.38
C VAL A 30 6.17 7.71 5.21
N ILE A 31 7.28 8.37 4.85
CA ILE A 31 7.31 9.81 4.54
C ILE A 31 7.32 10.07 3.03
N TYR A 32 7.86 9.12 2.24
CA TYR A 32 7.90 9.12 0.79
C TYR A 32 7.83 7.67 0.28
N SER A 33 7.19 7.47 -0.87
CA SER A 33 7.17 6.20 -1.61
C SER A 33 7.37 6.50 -3.09
N GLY A 34 8.28 5.79 -3.74
CA GLY A 34 8.44 5.87 -5.19
C GLY A 34 7.26 5.19 -5.90
N VAL A 35 7.00 5.64 -7.13
CA VAL A 35 6.12 4.94 -8.08
C VAL A 35 7.01 4.32 -9.15
N CYS A 36 6.83 3.02 -9.37
CA CYS A 36 7.58 2.24 -10.35
C CYS A 36 6.69 1.91 -11.55
N ASN A 37 7.29 1.67 -12.73
CA ASN A 37 6.53 1.15 -13.87
C ASN A 37 5.85 -0.19 -13.55
N THR A 38 6.47 -1.02 -12.71
CA THR A 38 5.88 -2.29 -12.25
C THR A 38 4.54 -2.10 -11.53
N ASP A 39 4.31 -0.96 -10.87
CA ASP A 39 3.02 -0.67 -10.25
C ASP A 39 1.89 -0.54 -11.29
N LEU A 40 2.21 -0.03 -12.49
CA LEU A 40 1.28 0.06 -13.62
C LEU A 40 1.00 -1.33 -14.21
N GLU A 41 2.04 -2.13 -14.45
CA GLU A 41 1.89 -3.51 -14.93
C GLU A 41 0.98 -4.32 -13.97
N ILE A 42 1.17 -4.17 -12.66
CA ILE A 42 0.30 -4.83 -11.66
C ILE A 42 -1.15 -4.33 -11.75
N ALA A 43 -1.35 -3.03 -11.98
CA ALA A 43 -2.68 -2.44 -12.05
C ALA A 43 -3.43 -2.83 -13.34
N GLU A 44 -2.71 -3.10 -14.43
CA GLU A 44 -3.25 -3.44 -15.75
C GLU A 44 -3.44 -4.95 -15.95
N GLY A 45 -2.64 -5.78 -15.27
CA GLY A 45 -2.71 -7.25 -15.30
C GLY A 45 -1.87 -7.85 -16.42
#